data_AF-A0A7V6BEM2-F1
#
_entry.id   AF-A0A7V6BEM2-F1
#
_cell.length_a   1.000
_cell.length_b   1.000
_cell.length_c   1.000
_cell.angle_alpha   90.00
_cell.angle_beta   90.00
_cell.angle_gamma   90.00
#
_symmetry.space_group_name_H-M   'P 1'
#
loop_
_entity.id
_entity.type
_entity.pdbx_description
1 polymer ?
#
loop_
_entity_poly.entity_id
_entity_poly.type
_entity_poly.pdbx_seq_one_letter_code
_entity_poly.pdbx_strand_id
1 'polypeptide(L)'
;THFDYGKTNSEDSVDRYSCRPDFMVLIYPVISMQDGIGHAYSRKMLLGDNPSGELIDLLSNEKQVNSNTPPAFLVHSSDDTGVIPDNSILFYKALIASGVIAELHLFGHGSHGFGLAPGDESLGMWPQLLVSWLRRHGFLNDEKRVSVKGEVLIDGKLLNRGWIVFEPLDSKFKPLVPIYISEKGRFSVRAEQGPCVGLYKIRVLQLALEFGKKPSIDDVIVYDVDSVTDPSILFKELKSGENEIHLDLRLKR
;
A
#
# COMPACT_ATOMS: atom_id res chain seq x y z
N THR A 1 8.38 -5.87 -17.03
CA THR A 1 7.95 -4.89 -18.04
C THR A 1 7.80 -5.51 -19.41
N HIS A 2 8.63 -6.49 -19.77
CA HIS A 2 8.40 -7.35 -20.93
C HIS A 2 7.39 -8.45 -20.57
N PHE A 3 6.27 -8.50 -21.27
CA PHE A 3 5.27 -9.55 -21.19
C PHE A 3 4.34 -9.47 -22.41
N ASP A 4 3.60 -10.54 -22.65
CA ASP A 4 2.45 -10.57 -23.55
C ASP A 4 1.26 -11.26 -22.86
N TYR A 5 0.11 -11.24 -23.54
CA TYR A 5 -1.14 -11.83 -23.05
C TYR A 5 -1.39 -13.25 -23.61
N GLY A 6 -0.36 -13.87 -24.20
CA GLY A 6 -0.47 -15.13 -24.92
C GLY A 6 -1.07 -14.97 -26.32
N LYS A 7 -0.89 -16.03 -27.13
CA LYS A 7 -1.40 -16.16 -28.49
C LYS A 7 -2.18 -17.47 -28.59
N THR A 8 -3.51 -17.38 -28.54
CA THR A 8 -4.41 -18.56 -28.49
C THR A 8 -4.16 -19.60 -29.58
N ASN A 9 -3.68 -19.16 -30.76
CA ASN A 9 -3.40 -20.01 -31.92
C ASN A 9 -1.92 -20.40 -32.06
N SER A 10 -1.08 -20.20 -31.03
CA SER A 10 0.32 -20.61 -31.11
C SER A 10 0.44 -22.13 -31.22
N GLU A 11 1.36 -22.60 -32.07
CA GLU A 11 1.71 -24.02 -32.15
C GLU A 11 2.34 -24.50 -30.84
N ASP A 12 3.15 -23.65 -30.21
CA ASP A 12 3.64 -23.88 -28.86
C ASP A 12 2.51 -23.66 -27.84
N SER A 13 2.22 -24.69 -27.05
CA SER A 13 1.21 -24.63 -26.00
C SER A 13 1.50 -23.62 -24.89
N VAL A 14 2.78 -23.33 -24.59
CA VAL A 14 3.18 -22.39 -23.54
C VAL A 14 2.84 -20.96 -23.95
N ASP A 15 3.13 -20.60 -25.20
CA ASP A 15 2.86 -19.28 -25.79
C ASP A 15 1.38 -18.94 -25.88
N ARG A 16 0.47 -19.90 -25.61
CA ARG A 16 -0.97 -19.63 -25.56
C ARG A 16 -1.41 -18.89 -24.30
N TYR A 17 -0.57 -18.91 -23.26
CA TYR A 17 -0.89 -18.32 -21.96
C TYR A 17 -0.21 -16.98 -21.77
N SER A 18 -0.87 -16.07 -21.06
CA SER A 18 -0.30 -14.79 -20.65
C SER A 18 0.90 -15.01 -19.73
N CYS A 19 2.00 -14.32 -20.02
CA CYS A 19 3.16 -14.23 -19.13
C CYS A 19 3.17 -12.94 -18.29
N ARG A 20 2.13 -12.09 -18.40
CA ARG A 20 1.97 -10.91 -17.54
C ARG A 20 1.60 -11.32 -16.10
N PRO A 21 2.40 -10.96 -15.08
CA PRO A 21 2.04 -11.22 -13.70
C PRO A 21 0.99 -10.23 -13.19
N ASP A 22 0.27 -10.60 -12.13
CA ASP A 22 -0.73 -9.71 -11.49
C ASP A 22 -0.08 -8.57 -10.70
N PHE A 23 1.11 -8.80 -10.14
CA PHE A 23 1.91 -7.79 -9.44
C PHE A 23 3.40 -8.18 -9.40
N MET A 24 4.25 -7.26 -8.96
CA MET A 24 5.69 -7.46 -8.78
C MET A 24 6.10 -7.13 -7.33
N VAL A 25 7.00 -7.95 -6.78
CA VAL A 25 7.69 -7.67 -5.51
C VAL A 25 9.19 -7.65 -5.82
N LEU A 26 9.80 -6.48 -5.70
CA LEU A 26 11.18 -6.23 -6.12
C LEU A 26 12.01 -5.82 -4.90
N ILE A 27 13.00 -6.64 -4.55
CA ILE A 27 13.83 -6.46 -3.35
C ILE A 27 15.26 -6.19 -3.83
N TYR A 28 15.80 -4.99 -3.53
CA TYR A 28 17.08 -4.48 -4.03
C TYR A 28 17.35 -4.80 -5.52
N PRO A 29 16.40 -4.52 -6.43
CA PRO A 29 16.46 -5.01 -7.80
C PRO A 29 17.54 -4.30 -8.62
N VAL A 30 18.21 -5.06 -9.49
CA VAL A 30 18.85 -4.50 -10.69
C VAL A 30 17.75 -4.20 -11.70
N ILE A 31 17.63 -2.94 -12.10
CA ILE A 31 16.57 -2.45 -13.02
C ILE A 31 17.19 -1.92 -14.30
N SER A 32 18.13 -0.99 -14.17
CA SER A 32 18.72 -0.30 -15.31
C SER A 32 19.95 -1.04 -15.80
N MET A 33 20.21 -0.97 -17.10
CA MET A 33 21.46 -1.37 -17.72
C MET A 33 22.32 -0.15 -18.11
N GLN A 34 21.84 1.08 -17.85
CA GLN A 34 22.56 2.31 -18.18
C GLN A 34 23.86 2.42 -17.37
N ASP A 35 24.86 3.07 -17.97
CA ASP A 35 26.10 3.42 -17.28
C ASP A 35 25.81 4.29 -16.04
N GLY A 36 26.54 4.05 -14.96
CA GLY A 36 26.40 4.79 -13.70
C GLY A 36 25.22 4.37 -12.81
N ILE A 37 24.28 3.56 -13.31
CA ILE A 37 23.13 3.05 -12.52
C ILE A 37 23.11 1.52 -12.47
N GLY A 38 23.30 0.88 -13.64
CA GLY A 38 23.22 -0.56 -13.74
C GLY A 38 24.34 -1.26 -12.98
N HIS A 39 24.01 -2.40 -12.38
CA HIS A 39 25.01 -3.25 -11.75
C HIS A 39 25.92 -3.88 -12.83
N ALA A 40 27.17 -3.43 -12.88
CA ALA A 40 28.09 -3.73 -13.99
C ALA A 40 28.27 -5.23 -14.24
N TYR A 41 28.38 -6.03 -13.17
CA TYR A 41 28.53 -7.47 -13.31
C TYR A 41 27.28 -8.13 -13.90
N SER A 42 26.09 -7.81 -13.39
CA SER A 42 24.82 -8.32 -13.93
C SER A 42 24.63 -7.94 -15.40
N ARG A 43 24.94 -6.69 -15.75
CA ARG A 43 24.90 -6.23 -17.15
C ARG A 43 25.83 -7.03 -18.04
N LYS A 44 27.09 -7.22 -17.64
CA LYS A 44 28.06 -8.00 -18.42
C LYS A 44 27.63 -9.45 -18.59
N MET A 45 27.12 -10.09 -17.53
CA MET A 45 26.66 -11.48 -17.60
C MET A 45 25.44 -11.65 -18.50
N LEU A 46 24.56 -10.64 -18.58
CA LEU A 46 23.36 -10.70 -19.40
C LEU A 46 23.61 -10.28 -20.86
N LEU A 47 24.39 -9.23 -21.08
CA LEU A 47 24.51 -8.56 -22.38
C LEU A 47 25.86 -8.77 -23.08
N GLY A 48 26.82 -9.41 -22.41
CA GLY A 48 28.18 -9.56 -22.89
C GLY A 48 29.03 -8.30 -22.73
N ASP A 49 30.22 -8.30 -23.33
CA ASP A 49 31.22 -7.23 -23.14
C ASP A 49 30.92 -5.95 -23.92
N ASN A 50 30.23 -6.05 -25.07
CA ASN A 50 29.97 -4.92 -25.97
C ASN A 50 28.51 -4.90 -26.48
N PRO A 51 27.52 -4.68 -25.59
CA PRO A 51 26.12 -4.62 -26.01
C PRO A 51 25.81 -3.34 -26.80
N SER A 52 24.87 -3.43 -27.73
CA SER A 52 24.38 -2.25 -28.45
C SER A 52 23.60 -1.31 -27.51
N GLY A 53 23.59 -0.02 -27.84
CA GLY A 53 22.78 0.97 -27.11
C GLY A 53 21.30 0.63 -27.10
N GLU A 54 20.77 0.10 -28.21
CA GLU A 54 19.38 -0.35 -28.31
C GLU A 54 19.07 -1.50 -27.33
N LEU A 55 19.98 -2.45 -27.16
CA LEU A 55 19.78 -3.57 -26.24
C LEU A 55 19.87 -3.11 -24.78
N ILE A 56 20.79 -2.19 -24.48
CA ILE A 56 20.88 -1.55 -23.15
C ILE A 56 19.57 -0.84 -22.84
N ASP A 57 19.05 -0.04 -23.77
CA ASP A 57 17.80 0.69 -23.61
C ASP A 57 16.60 -0.23 -23.46
N LEU A 58 16.54 -1.29 -24.28
CA LEU A 58 15.49 -2.30 -24.23
C LEU A 58 15.44 -3.00 -22.88
N LEU A 59 16.60 -3.31 -22.28
CA LEU A 59 16.68 -4.07 -21.02
C LEU A 59 16.85 -3.18 -19.78
N SER A 60 16.88 -1.86 -19.95
CA SER A 60 16.65 -0.87 -18.89
C SER A 60 15.16 -0.78 -18.57
N ASN A 61 14.71 -1.57 -17.59
CA ASN A 61 13.28 -1.79 -17.35
C ASN A 61 12.51 -0.52 -16.98
N GLU A 62 13.16 0.49 -16.38
CA GLU A 62 12.58 1.81 -16.11
C GLU A 62 12.15 2.56 -17.38
N LYS A 63 12.79 2.29 -18.52
CA LYS A 63 12.45 2.88 -19.83
C LYS A 63 11.32 2.14 -20.55
N GLN A 64 10.93 0.95 -20.05
CA GLN A 64 9.94 0.07 -20.67
C GLN A 64 8.59 0.06 -19.94
N VAL A 65 8.45 0.87 -18.89
CA VAL A 65 7.20 0.98 -18.13
C VAL A 65 6.12 1.64 -18.98
N ASN A 66 4.90 1.11 -18.87
CA ASN A 66 3.69 1.63 -19.52
C ASN A 66 2.46 1.36 -18.63
N SER A 67 1.28 1.83 -19.05
CA SER A 67 0.02 1.68 -18.29
C SER A 67 -0.42 0.23 -18.04
N ASN A 68 0.09 -0.73 -18.82
CA ASN A 68 -0.20 -2.15 -18.62
C ASN A 68 0.77 -2.83 -17.65
N THR A 69 1.83 -2.14 -17.23
CA THR A 69 2.81 -2.69 -16.28
C THR A 69 2.11 -3.06 -14.97
N PRO A 70 2.38 -4.25 -14.41
CA PRO A 70 1.73 -4.68 -13.17
C PRO A 70 2.05 -3.75 -11.99
N PRO A 71 1.14 -3.65 -11.01
CA PRO A 71 1.44 -3.00 -9.73
C PRO A 71 2.72 -3.54 -9.10
N ALA A 72 3.47 -2.67 -8.41
CA ALA A 72 4.78 -3.04 -7.86
C ALA A 72 4.95 -2.62 -6.40
N PHE A 73 5.52 -3.51 -5.61
CA PHE A 73 6.08 -3.21 -4.30
C PHE A 73 7.60 -3.32 -4.37
N LEU A 74 8.30 -2.26 -3.97
CA LEU A 74 9.76 -2.17 -4.02
C LEU A 74 10.34 -1.95 -2.63
N VAL A 75 11.47 -2.60 -2.36
CA VAL A 75 12.27 -2.38 -1.16
C VAL A 75 13.74 -2.20 -1.54
N HIS A 76 14.39 -1.20 -0.96
CA HIS A 76 15.83 -0.98 -1.09
C HIS A 76 16.39 -0.35 0.19
N SER A 77 17.70 -0.37 0.36
CA SER A 77 18.43 0.43 1.35
C SER A 77 19.18 1.57 0.67
N SER A 78 19.31 2.70 1.36
CA SER A 78 19.91 3.92 0.84
C SER A 78 21.44 3.84 0.75
N ASP A 79 22.03 2.92 1.51
CA ASP A 79 23.47 2.67 1.59
C ASP A 79 23.90 1.39 0.83
N ASP A 80 23.04 0.82 0.00
CA ASP A 80 23.42 -0.28 -0.89
C ASP A 80 24.48 0.21 -1.89
N THR A 81 25.66 -0.39 -1.83
CA THR A 81 26.79 -0.12 -2.72
C THR A 81 27.01 -1.22 -3.76
N GLY A 82 26.33 -2.36 -3.64
CA GLY A 82 26.35 -3.43 -4.63
C GLY A 82 25.41 -3.12 -5.79
N VAL A 83 24.16 -2.79 -5.48
CA VAL A 83 23.17 -2.29 -6.44
C VAL A 83 22.63 -0.99 -5.91
N ILE A 84 22.99 0.14 -6.52
CA ILE A 84 22.59 1.44 -5.96
C ILE A 84 21.06 1.63 -6.00
N PRO A 85 20.48 2.32 -5.00
CA PRO A 85 19.03 2.48 -4.85
C PRO A 85 18.36 3.22 -6.00
N ASP A 86 19.13 3.95 -6.82
CA ASP A 86 18.62 4.60 -8.04
C ASP A 86 17.90 3.64 -8.99
N ASN A 87 18.27 2.35 -8.99
CA ASN A 87 17.53 1.31 -9.72
C ASN A 87 16.05 1.27 -9.32
N SER A 88 15.75 1.28 -8.02
CA SER A 88 14.37 1.28 -7.52
C SER A 88 13.70 2.64 -7.63
N ILE A 89 14.43 3.73 -7.37
CA ILE A 89 13.88 5.09 -7.43
C ILE A 89 13.42 5.42 -8.85
N LEU A 90 14.24 5.14 -9.86
CA LEU A 90 13.90 5.42 -11.26
C LEU A 90 12.73 4.56 -11.75
N PHE A 91 12.71 3.28 -11.38
CA PHE A 91 11.58 2.40 -11.72
C PHE A 91 10.27 2.87 -11.09
N TYR A 92 10.30 3.20 -9.79
CA TYR A 92 9.15 3.74 -9.07
C TYR A 92 8.62 5.02 -9.74
N LYS A 93 9.51 5.96 -10.10
CA LYS A 93 9.11 7.19 -10.79
C LYS A 93 8.47 6.89 -12.15
N ALA A 94 8.99 5.94 -12.91
CA ALA A 94 8.40 5.53 -14.19
C ALA A 94 7.01 4.87 -14.04
N LEU A 95 6.82 4.05 -13.00
CA LEU A 95 5.52 3.45 -12.66
C LEU A 95 4.48 4.52 -12.34
N ILE A 96 4.81 5.45 -11.44
CA ILE A 96 3.91 6.55 -11.08
C ILE A 96 3.58 7.43 -12.29
N ALA A 97 4.57 7.77 -13.12
CA ALA A 97 4.36 8.55 -14.34
C ALA A 97 3.42 7.86 -15.35
N SER A 98 3.35 6.52 -15.31
CA SER A 98 2.47 5.72 -16.16
C SER A 98 1.11 5.40 -15.52
N GLY A 99 0.82 5.96 -14.34
CA GLY A 99 -0.43 5.69 -13.60
C GLY A 99 -0.49 4.29 -12.98
N VAL A 100 0.64 3.59 -12.87
CA VAL A 100 0.72 2.25 -12.27
C VAL A 100 0.80 2.38 -10.76
N ILE A 101 0.04 1.55 -10.05
CA ILE A 101 0.09 1.46 -8.59
C ILE A 101 1.49 0.99 -8.16
N ALA A 102 2.20 1.80 -7.39
CA ALA A 102 3.51 1.43 -6.88
C ALA A 102 3.70 1.89 -5.44
N GLU A 103 4.46 1.13 -4.67
CA GLU A 103 4.92 1.48 -3.32
C GLU A 103 6.42 1.20 -3.22
N LEU A 104 7.19 2.15 -2.66
CA LEU A 104 8.63 2.04 -2.50
C LEU A 104 9.01 2.32 -1.04
N HIS A 105 9.72 1.39 -0.42
CA HIS A 105 10.35 1.55 0.89
C HIS A 105 11.87 1.66 0.73
N LEU A 106 12.42 2.82 1.09
CA LEU A 106 13.85 3.05 1.19
C LEU A 106 14.26 3.09 2.66
N PHE A 107 14.97 2.05 3.10
CA PHE A 107 15.53 1.98 4.43
C PHE A 107 16.85 2.76 4.49
N GLY A 108 17.17 3.32 5.66
CA GLY A 108 18.42 4.08 5.83
C GLY A 108 19.67 3.21 5.79
N HIS A 109 19.56 1.95 6.22
CA HIS A 109 20.67 1.00 6.32
C HIS A 109 20.25 -0.41 5.87
N GLY A 110 21.14 -1.10 5.18
CA GLY A 110 21.07 -2.53 4.87
C GLY A 110 22.03 -2.88 3.74
N SER A 111 22.97 -3.80 3.95
CA SER A 111 23.84 -4.23 2.85
C SER A 111 23.05 -4.96 1.77
N HIS A 112 23.58 -4.98 0.54
CA HIS A 112 22.99 -5.73 -0.56
C HIS A 112 22.68 -7.17 -0.14
N GLY A 113 21.54 -7.71 -0.58
CA GLY A 113 21.17 -9.09 -0.32
C GLY A 113 20.71 -9.38 1.12
N PHE A 114 20.15 -8.39 1.83
CA PHE A 114 19.66 -8.55 3.22
C PHE A 114 18.52 -9.58 3.39
N GLY A 115 17.95 -10.11 2.31
CA GLY A 115 16.88 -11.11 2.36
C GLY A 115 15.67 -10.63 3.17
N LEU A 116 15.25 -11.44 4.14
CA LEU A 116 14.15 -11.09 5.06
C LEU A 116 14.58 -10.24 6.26
N ALA A 117 15.89 -10.09 6.50
CA ALA A 117 16.46 -9.38 7.66
C ALA A 117 15.81 -9.73 9.02
N PRO A 118 15.68 -11.02 9.40
CA PRO A 118 14.99 -11.40 10.63
C PRO A 118 15.74 -10.87 11.86
N GLY A 119 15.01 -10.20 12.76
CA GLY A 119 15.56 -9.63 14.00
C GLY A 119 16.13 -8.22 13.86
N ASP A 120 16.21 -7.67 12.64
CA ASP A 120 16.50 -6.25 12.45
C ASP A 120 15.24 -5.42 12.76
N GLU A 121 15.38 -4.43 13.64
CA GLU A 121 14.25 -3.63 14.14
C GLU A 121 13.60 -2.74 13.07
N SER A 122 14.37 -2.34 12.05
CA SER A 122 13.90 -1.45 10.99
C SER A 122 13.70 -2.21 9.69
N LEU A 123 14.78 -2.78 9.14
CA LEU A 123 14.78 -3.46 7.86
C LEU A 123 13.90 -4.72 7.89
N GLY A 124 13.88 -5.44 9.03
CA GLY A 124 13.05 -6.62 9.23
C GLY A 124 11.54 -6.35 9.20
N MET A 125 11.10 -5.08 9.10
CA MET A 125 9.70 -4.69 8.94
C MET A 125 9.18 -4.80 7.50
N TRP A 126 10.07 -4.85 6.49
CA TRP A 126 9.65 -4.81 5.09
C TRP A 126 8.66 -5.94 4.70
N PRO A 127 8.77 -7.19 5.23
CA PRO A 127 7.80 -8.24 4.90
C PRO A 127 6.38 -7.91 5.40
N GLN A 128 6.25 -7.25 6.55
CA GLN A 128 4.95 -6.83 7.10
C GLN A 128 4.36 -5.66 6.28
N LEU A 129 5.22 -4.79 5.75
CA LEU A 129 4.81 -3.75 4.80
C LEU A 129 4.27 -4.37 3.52
N LEU A 130 4.94 -5.41 2.97
CA LEU A 130 4.44 -6.16 1.82
C LEU A 130 3.07 -6.80 2.10
N VAL A 131 2.90 -7.47 3.24
CA VAL A 131 1.59 -8.06 3.62
C VAL A 131 0.51 -6.98 3.69
N SER A 132 0.84 -5.81 4.23
CA SER A 132 -0.07 -4.68 4.32
C SER A 132 -0.44 -4.13 2.93
N TRP A 133 0.54 -4.03 2.02
CA TRP A 133 0.34 -3.65 0.62
C TRP A 133 -0.57 -4.66 -0.11
N LEU A 134 -0.28 -5.95 -0.02
CA LEU A 134 -1.10 -7.01 -0.63
C LEU A 134 -2.54 -6.97 -0.14
N ARG A 135 -2.73 -6.81 1.17
CA ARG A 135 -4.05 -6.63 1.80
C ARG A 135 -4.75 -5.36 1.28
N ARG A 136 -4.02 -4.24 1.21
CA ARG A 136 -4.55 -2.92 0.80
C ARG A 136 -4.97 -2.90 -0.67
N HIS A 137 -4.36 -3.72 -1.51
CA HIS A 137 -4.66 -3.81 -2.94
C HIS A 137 -5.56 -4.98 -3.32
N GLY A 138 -6.03 -5.77 -2.35
CA GLY A 138 -6.97 -6.88 -2.62
C GLY A 138 -6.31 -8.13 -3.18
N PHE A 139 -4.99 -8.28 -3.03
CA PHE A 139 -4.28 -9.50 -3.43
C PHE A 139 -4.43 -10.64 -2.41
N LEU A 140 -4.95 -10.35 -1.21
CA LEU A 140 -5.23 -11.35 -0.18
C LEU A 140 -6.73 -11.63 0.05
N ASN A 141 -7.62 -10.90 -0.63
CA ASN A 141 -9.07 -11.07 -0.50
C ASN A 141 -9.77 -10.63 -1.79
N ASP A 142 -10.79 -11.37 -2.21
CA ASP A 142 -11.63 -11.13 -3.39
C ASP A 142 -12.95 -10.40 -3.06
N GLU A 143 -13.17 -10.10 -1.79
CA GLU A 143 -14.35 -9.41 -1.29
C GLU A 143 -14.48 -7.99 -1.85
N LYS A 144 -15.69 -7.64 -2.29
CA LYS A 144 -15.95 -6.32 -2.88
C LYS A 144 -15.78 -5.22 -1.84
N ARG A 145 -15.09 -4.16 -2.25
CA ARG A 145 -15.04 -2.92 -1.47
C ARG A 145 -16.29 -2.08 -1.64
N VAL A 146 -16.62 -1.30 -0.62
CA VAL A 146 -17.84 -0.50 -0.52
C VAL A 146 -17.52 0.95 -0.17
N SER A 147 -18.36 1.89 -0.63
CA SER A 147 -18.24 3.27 -0.18
C SER A 147 -18.85 3.41 1.21
N VAL A 148 -18.25 4.26 2.02
CA VAL A 148 -18.76 4.61 3.35
C VAL A 148 -18.72 6.11 3.51
N LYS A 149 -19.82 6.69 3.97
CA LYS A 149 -19.90 8.09 4.38
C LYS A 149 -20.61 8.18 5.73
N GLY A 150 -20.43 9.28 6.42
CA GLY A 150 -21.06 9.41 7.72
C GLY A 150 -20.58 10.58 8.54
N GLU A 151 -20.95 10.57 9.81
CA GLU A 151 -20.51 11.52 10.80
C GLU A 151 -20.27 10.89 12.16
N VAL A 152 -19.34 11.48 12.90
CA VAL A 152 -18.96 11.11 14.26
C VAL A 152 -19.22 12.29 15.19
N LEU A 153 -19.95 12.02 16.27
CA LEU A 153 -20.23 12.91 17.37
C LEU A 153 -19.68 12.28 18.66
N ILE A 154 -19.23 13.14 19.58
CA ILE A 154 -18.88 12.81 20.96
C ILE A 154 -19.82 13.59 21.85
N ASP A 155 -20.63 12.88 22.64
CA ASP A 155 -21.69 13.45 23.48
C ASP A 155 -22.57 14.47 22.74
N GLY A 156 -23.00 14.14 21.52
CA GLY A 156 -23.87 14.97 20.69
C GLY A 156 -23.19 16.18 20.04
N LYS A 157 -21.86 16.32 20.16
CA LYS A 157 -21.07 17.35 19.47
C LYS A 157 -20.23 16.70 18.38
N LEU A 158 -20.24 17.29 17.18
CA LEU A 158 -19.42 16.79 16.07
C LEU A 158 -17.94 16.70 16.46
N LEU A 159 -17.32 15.57 16.14
CA LEU A 159 -15.88 15.38 16.31
C LEU A 159 -15.14 16.44 15.48
N ASN A 160 -14.24 17.19 16.11
CA ASN A 160 -13.54 18.26 15.39
C ASN A 160 -12.57 17.67 14.35
N ARG A 161 -11.57 16.91 14.83
CA ARG A 161 -10.53 16.28 14.02
C ARG A 161 -10.17 14.92 14.57
N GLY A 162 -9.93 13.99 13.66
CA GLY A 162 -9.61 12.64 14.08
C GLY A 162 -9.51 11.64 12.94
N TRP A 163 -9.57 10.38 13.33
CA TRP A 163 -9.66 9.24 12.44
C TRP A 163 -10.84 8.38 12.87
N ILE A 164 -11.58 7.88 11.89
CA ILE A 164 -12.42 6.70 12.06
C ILE A 164 -11.71 5.53 11.38
N VAL A 165 -11.54 4.43 12.09
CA VAL A 165 -10.83 3.24 11.60
C VAL A 165 -11.78 2.06 11.59
N PHE A 166 -11.96 1.48 10.41
CA PHE A 166 -12.72 0.24 10.21
C PHE A 166 -11.77 -0.95 10.32
N GLU A 167 -11.95 -1.76 11.36
CA GLU A 167 -11.17 -2.97 11.66
C GLU A 167 -12.02 -4.22 11.39
N PRO A 168 -11.69 -5.04 10.38
CA PRO A 168 -12.49 -6.21 10.03
C PRO A 168 -12.43 -7.26 11.16
N LEU A 169 -13.59 -7.79 11.54
CA LEU A 169 -13.72 -8.82 12.58
C LEU A 169 -13.76 -10.24 12.01
N ASP A 170 -14.16 -10.38 10.75
CA ASP A 170 -14.40 -11.67 10.11
C ASP A 170 -13.18 -12.19 9.32
N SER A 171 -12.24 -11.32 8.94
CA SER A 171 -11.03 -11.73 8.21
C SER A 171 -9.84 -10.80 8.38
N LYS A 172 -8.69 -11.37 8.75
CA LYS A 172 -7.39 -10.67 8.81
C LYS A 172 -6.83 -10.31 7.42
N PHE A 173 -7.43 -10.81 6.35
CA PHE A 173 -7.03 -10.53 4.97
C PHE A 173 -7.79 -9.35 4.36
N LYS A 174 -8.84 -8.85 5.03
CA LYS A 174 -9.50 -7.60 4.67
C LYS A 174 -8.66 -6.41 5.14
N PRO A 175 -8.63 -5.30 4.40
CA PRO A 175 -7.89 -4.09 4.75
C PRO A 175 -8.47 -3.43 6.01
N LEU A 176 -7.59 -2.89 6.85
CA LEU A 176 -7.97 -1.82 7.77
C LEU A 176 -8.17 -0.55 6.94
N VAL A 177 -9.22 0.20 7.25
CA VAL A 177 -9.54 1.43 6.51
C VAL A 177 -9.63 2.61 7.48
N PRO A 178 -8.52 3.36 7.65
CA PRO A 178 -8.53 4.63 8.36
C PRO A 178 -9.03 5.75 7.44
N ILE A 179 -9.96 6.56 7.92
CA ILE A 179 -10.48 7.74 7.20
C ILE A 179 -10.25 8.96 8.08
N TYR A 180 -9.57 9.95 7.51
CA TYR A 180 -9.30 11.20 8.20
C TYR A 180 -10.56 12.07 8.25
N ILE A 181 -10.86 12.59 9.44
CA ILE A 181 -11.93 13.56 9.69
C ILE A 181 -11.26 14.92 9.84
N SER A 182 -11.39 15.75 8.81
CA SER A 182 -10.66 17.01 8.71
C SER A 182 -11.33 18.17 9.44
N GLU A 183 -12.66 18.35 9.32
CA GLU A 183 -13.48 19.29 10.11
C GLU A 183 -14.96 18.85 10.13
N LYS A 184 -15.67 19.11 11.24
CA LYS A 184 -17.14 18.89 11.40
C LYS A 184 -17.60 17.43 11.42
N GLY A 185 -16.80 16.50 11.94
CA GLY A 185 -17.22 15.13 12.26
C GLY A 185 -17.52 14.22 11.07
N ARG A 186 -17.61 14.77 9.86
CA ARG A 186 -18.01 14.05 8.65
C ARG A 186 -16.82 13.35 8.01
N PHE A 187 -17.08 12.18 7.46
CA PHE A 187 -16.12 11.40 6.71
C PHE A 187 -16.77 10.78 5.47
N SER A 188 -15.94 10.51 4.46
CA SER A 188 -16.34 9.72 3.31
C SER A 188 -15.13 9.04 2.68
N VAL A 189 -15.34 7.85 2.14
CA VAL A 189 -14.37 7.13 1.33
C VAL A 189 -15.10 6.44 0.18
N ARG A 190 -14.52 6.51 -1.02
CA ARG A 190 -15.05 5.82 -2.21
C ARG A 190 -14.74 4.33 -2.15
N ALA A 191 -15.48 3.52 -2.90
CA ALA A 191 -15.36 2.06 -2.86
C ALA A 191 -13.92 1.59 -3.15
N GLU A 192 -13.18 2.22 -4.05
CA GLU A 192 -11.81 1.82 -4.42
C GLU A 192 -10.84 1.89 -3.22
N GLN A 193 -11.15 2.73 -2.23
CA GLN A 193 -10.35 2.92 -1.02
C GLN A 193 -11.08 2.50 0.25
N GLY A 194 -12.34 2.09 0.14
CA GLY A 194 -13.21 1.75 1.26
C GLY A 194 -12.98 0.34 1.82
N PRO A 195 -13.67 0.00 2.92
CA PRO A 195 -13.66 -1.35 3.49
C PRO A 195 -14.33 -2.35 2.56
N CYS A 196 -14.18 -3.64 2.85
CA CYS A 196 -14.92 -4.69 2.17
C CYS A 196 -16.29 -4.89 2.83
N VAL A 197 -17.21 -5.60 2.17
CA VAL A 197 -18.44 -6.11 2.79
C VAL A 197 -18.06 -6.96 4.02
N GLY A 198 -18.79 -6.86 5.12
CA GLY A 198 -18.57 -7.71 6.31
C GLY A 198 -18.76 -7.00 7.65
N LEU A 199 -18.31 -7.66 8.73
CA LEU A 199 -18.43 -7.15 10.10
C LEU A 199 -17.18 -6.39 10.53
N TYR A 200 -17.39 -5.19 11.07
CA TYR A 200 -16.33 -4.29 11.48
C TYR A 200 -16.49 -3.81 12.91
N LYS A 201 -15.36 -3.76 13.62
CA LYS A 201 -15.18 -2.90 14.79
C LYS A 201 -14.69 -1.54 14.31
N ILE A 202 -15.28 -0.50 14.86
CA ILE A 202 -14.92 0.89 14.60
C ILE A 202 -14.11 1.40 15.79
N ARG A 203 -12.99 2.05 15.49
CA ARG A 203 -12.20 2.81 16.47
C ARG A 203 -12.16 4.27 16.04
N VAL A 204 -12.40 5.18 16.98
CA VAL A 204 -12.35 6.63 16.73
C VAL A 204 -11.18 7.20 17.51
N LEU A 205 -10.31 7.95 16.82
CA LEU A 205 -9.18 8.66 17.42
C LEU A 205 -9.41 10.16 17.26
N GLN A 206 -9.50 10.90 18.35
CA GLN A 206 -9.56 12.36 18.34
C GLN A 206 -8.16 12.94 18.50
N LEU A 207 -7.75 13.83 17.58
CA LEU A 207 -6.37 14.37 17.55
C LEU A 207 -6.18 15.66 18.37
N ALA A 208 -7.22 16.49 18.50
CA ALA A 208 -7.15 17.73 19.28
C ALA A 208 -8.54 18.17 19.71
N LEU A 209 -8.65 18.65 20.95
CA LEU A 209 -9.88 19.26 21.49
C LEU A 209 -9.97 20.76 21.14
N GLU A 210 -8.84 21.45 20.96
CA GLU A 210 -8.78 22.91 20.77
C GLU A 210 -7.79 23.33 19.67
N PHE A 211 -8.13 24.39 18.94
CA PHE A 211 -7.21 25.05 18.00
C PHE A 211 -6.24 25.96 18.76
N GLY A 212 -4.94 25.84 18.49
CA GLY A 212 -3.91 26.76 19.00
C GLY A 212 -3.02 26.20 20.13
N LYS A 213 -3.38 25.06 20.71
CA LYS A 213 -2.46 24.28 21.56
C LYS A 213 -1.52 23.47 20.68
N LYS A 214 -0.23 23.39 21.04
CA LYS A 214 0.72 22.50 20.35
C LYS A 214 0.26 21.05 20.63
N PRO A 215 -0.21 20.29 19.62
CA PRO A 215 -0.72 18.94 19.87
C PRO A 215 0.41 18.03 20.39
N SER A 216 0.14 17.27 21.44
CA SER A 216 1.00 16.16 21.90
C SER A 216 0.30 14.81 21.72
N ILE A 217 1.07 13.72 21.81
CA ILE A 217 0.50 12.36 21.80
C ILE A 217 -0.48 12.14 22.97
N ASP A 218 -0.28 12.86 24.07
CA ASP A 218 -1.14 12.80 25.26
C ASP A 218 -2.50 13.48 25.03
N ASP A 219 -2.62 14.33 24.01
CA ASP A 219 -3.89 14.96 23.63
C ASP A 219 -4.76 14.03 22.75
N VAL A 220 -4.24 12.86 22.32
CA VAL A 220 -4.99 11.91 21.50
C VAL A 220 -5.91 11.08 22.39
N ILE A 221 -7.22 11.21 22.16
CA ILE A 221 -8.23 10.40 22.84
C ILE A 221 -8.63 9.26 21.90
N VAL A 222 -8.50 8.03 22.37
CA VAL A 222 -9.00 6.84 21.67
C VAL A 222 -10.32 6.44 22.28
N TYR A 223 -11.37 6.43 21.47
CA TYR A 223 -12.69 5.94 21.86
C TYR A 223 -12.88 4.50 21.40
N ASP A 224 -13.05 3.61 22.37
CA ASP A 224 -13.25 2.17 22.19
C ASP A 224 -14.43 1.64 23.04
N VAL A 225 -14.58 0.32 23.10
CA VAL A 225 -15.67 -0.37 23.82
C VAL A 225 -15.69 -0.04 25.31
N ASP A 226 -14.54 0.30 25.90
CA ASP A 226 -14.45 0.64 27.32
C ASP A 226 -14.81 2.10 27.57
N SER A 227 -14.69 2.95 26.55
CA SER A 227 -14.91 4.39 26.61
C SER A 227 -16.39 4.80 26.54
N VAL A 228 -17.26 3.98 25.93
CA VAL A 228 -18.65 4.37 25.59
C VAL A 228 -19.71 3.62 26.39
N THR A 229 -20.85 4.26 26.67
CA THR A 229 -21.95 3.66 27.45
C THR A 229 -22.62 2.50 26.73
N ASP A 230 -22.69 2.55 25.39
CA ASP A 230 -23.20 1.48 24.54
C ASP A 230 -22.11 1.03 23.55
N PRO A 231 -21.38 -0.06 23.85
CA PRO A 231 -20.33 -0.58 22.96
C PRO A 231 -20.85 -1.04 21.60
N SER A 232 -22.14 -1.38 21.47
CA SER A 232 -22.70 -1.91 20.21
C SER A 232 -22.63 -0.89 19.07
N ILE A 233 -22.58 0.41 19.39
CA ILE A 233 -22.46 1.49 18.40
C ILE A 233 -21.15 1.39 17.58
N LEU A 234 -20.11 0.80 18.16
CA LEU A 234 -18.80 0.62 17.53
C LEU A 234 -18.74 -0.62 16.63
N PHE A 235 -19.82 -1.38 16.49
CA PHE A 235 -19.88 -2.54 15.62
C PHE A 235 -20.84 -2.28 14.45
N LYS A 236 -20.37 -2.46 13.21
CA LYS A 236 -21.18 -2.26 12.01
C LYS A 236 -21.01 -3.40 11.02
N GLU A 237 -22.13 -3.85 10.47
CA GLU A 237 -22.16 -4.67 9.28
C GLU A 237 -22.20 -3.75 8.05
N LEU A 238 -21.21 -3.89 7.18
CA LEU A 238 -21.14 -3.16 5.92
C LEU A 238 -21.67 -4.04 4.80
N LYS A 239 -22.62 -3.51 4.03
CA LYS A 239 -23.32 -4.22 2.95
C LYS A 239 -22.84 -3.70 1.59
N SER A 240 -23.15 -4.46 0.54
CA SER A 240 -22.89 -4.02 -0.84
C SER A 240 -23.56 -2.67 -1.13
N GLY A 241 -22.89 -1.83 -1.93
CA GLY A 241 -23.37 -0.48 -2.26
C GLY A 241 -22.80 0.59 -1.34
N GLU A 242 -23.59 1.64 -1.10
CA GLU A 242 -23.21 2.75 -0.24
C GLU A 242 -23.67 2.51 1.20
N ASN A 243 -22.76 2.74 2.15
CA ASN A 243 -23.05 2.63 3.57
C ASN A 243 -23.01 4.02 4.21
N GLU A 244 -24.08 4.39 4.91
CA GLU A 244 -24.16 5.64 5.66
C GLU A 244 -24.15 5.34 7.17
N ILE A 245 -23.21 5.96 7.88
CA ILE A 245 -22.93 5.65 9.29
C ILE A 245 -23.02 6.92 10.13
N HIS A 246 -23.92 6.93 11.09
CA HIS A 246 -24.01 7.95 12.12
C HIS A 246 -23.55 7.36 13.46
N LEU A 247 -22.50 7.95 14.06
CA LEU A 247 -21.98 7.54 15.37
C LEU A 247 -22.07 8.71 16.33
N ASP A 248 -22.82 8.55 17.41
CA ASP A 248 -22.79 9.47 18.56
C ASP A 248 -22.26 8.72 19.78
N LEU A 249 -20.95 8.87 20.02
CA LEU A 249 -20.24 8.20 21.10
C LEU A 249 -20.59 8.89 22.42
N ARG A 250 -21.44 8.22 23.22
CA ARG A 250 -21.77 8.63 24.58
C ARG A 250 -20.75 8.09 25.55
N LEU A 251 -20.02 8.98 26.22
CA LEU A 251 -18.90 8.57 27.07
C LEU A 251 -19.39 8.04 28.41
N LYS A 252 -18.72 7.01 28.93
CA LYS A 252 -18.88 6.64 30.35
C LYS A 252 -18.37 7.79 31.20
N ARG A 253 -19.17 8.22 32.17
CA ARG A 253 -18.80 9.24 33.15
C ARG A 253 -18.17 8.60 34.37
#